data_AF-A0A956SM69-F1
#
_entry.id   AF-A0A956SM69-F1
#
_cell.length_a   1.000
_cell.length_b   1.000
_cell.length_c   1.000
_cell.angle_alpha   90.00
_cell.angle_beta   90.00
_cell.angle_gamma   90.00
#
_symmetry.space_group_name_H-M   'P 1'
#
loop_
_entity.id
_entity.type
_entity.pdbx_description
1 polymer ?
#
loop_
_entity_poly.entity_id
_entity_poly.type
_entity_poly.pdbx_seq_one_letter_code
_entity_poly.pdbx_strand_id
1 'polypeptide(L)'
;FRVPRGNAPYLAFIAAARAMHAAGEGARERLIAVGLGETLLDDLRVALGELEQVGEVATTSRRSHMVARGELRELGDALTEQVRLLDGLQRPRLRQEPGLRDTWERIRTLEGPTRASRSRSAVPDPEGSVTTDRLLPPTPAVDAEERRAS
;
A
#
# COMPACT_ATOMS: atom_id res chain seq x y z
N PHE A 1 -6.06 -25.76 -17.87
CA PHE A 1 -5.62 -24.40 -17.50
C PHE A 1 -4.10 -24.31 -17.63
N ARG A 2 -3.52 -23.11 -17.75
CA ARG A 2 -2.07 -22.92 -17.82
C ARG A 2 -1.62 -22.00 -16.70
N VAL A 3 -0.72 -22.48 -15.85
CA VAL A 3 -0.15 -21.68 -14.76
C VAL A 3 0.77 -20.61 -15.37
N PRO A 4 0.59 -19.33 -15.04
CA PRO A 4 1.46 -18.28 -15.53
C PRO A 4 2.88 -18.41 -14.96
N ARG A 5 3.88 -17.85 -15.67
CA ARG A 5 5.26 -17.80 -15.16
C ARG A 5 5.35 -16.90 -13.91
N GLY A 6 6.38 -17.09 -13.08
CA GLY A 6 6.52 -16.48 -11.75
C GLY A 6 6.53 -14.94 -11.64
N ASN A 7 6.35 -14.19 -12.73
CA ASN A 7 6.23 -12.73 -12.77
C ASN A 7 5.07 -12.25 -13.65
N ALA A 8 4.04 -13.08 -13.84
CA ALA A 8 2.91 -12.72 -14.68
C ALA A 8 2.08 -11.57 -14.07
N PRO A 9 1.42 -10.74 -14.92
CA PRO A 9 0.50 -9.73 -14.43
C PRO A 9 -0.57 -10.32 -13.51
N TYR A 10 -0.95 -9.58 -12.47
CA TYR A 10 -1.94 -9.99 -11.47
C TYR A 10 -3.23 -10.56 -12.09
N LEU A 11 -3.79 -9.88 -13.11
CA LEU A 11 -4.99 -10.35 -13.80
C LEU A 11 -4.78 -11.69 -14.54
N ALA A 12 -3.59 -11.94 -15.08
CA ALA A 12 -3.28 -13.21 -15.71
C ALA A 12 -3.18 -14.36 -14.70
N PHE A 13 -2.68 -14.06 -13.49
CA PHE A 13 -2.70 -14.99 -12.36
C PHE A 13 -4.12 -15.31 -11.90
N ILE A 14 -4.95 -14.29 -11.64
CA ILE A 14 -6.35 -14.48 -11.24
C ILE A 14 -7.13 -15.29 -12.28
N ALA A 15 -6.99 -14.96 -13.57
CA ALA A 15 -7.66 -15.69 -14.64
C ALA A 15 -7.25 -17.17 -14.68
N ALA A 16 -5.95 -17.45 -14.53
CA ALA A 16 -5.45 -18.83 -14.49
C ALA A 16 -5.92 -19.59 -13.24
N ALA A 17 -5.95 -18.93 -12.07
CA ALA A 17 -6.44 -19.49 -10.82
C ALA A 17 -7.94 -19.82 -10.89
N ARG A 18 -8.76 -18.95 -11.48
CA ARG A 18 -10.18 -19.23 -11.75
C ARG A 18 -10.35 -20.41 -12.70
N ALA A 19 -9.58 -20.46 -13.77
CA ALA A 19 -9.62 -21.57 -14.73
C ALA A 19 -9.18 -22.90 -14.09
N MET A 20 -8.24 -22.86 -13.13
CA MET A 20 -7.82 -24.02 -12.35
C MET A 20 -8.91 -24.48 -11.39
N HIS A 21 -9.51 -23.57 -10.62
CA HIS A 21 -10.64 -23.87 -9.74
C HIS A 21 -11.82 -24.48 -10.52
N ALA A 22 -12.20 -23.90 -11.65
CA ALA A 22 -13.29 -24.41 -12.50
C ALA A 22 -12.99 -25.83 -13.04
N ALA A 23 -11.75 -26.10 -13.42
CA ALA A 23 -11.33 -27.45 -13.81
C ALA A 23 -11.35 -28.43 -12.64
N GLY A 24 -11.00 -27.97 -11.43
CA GLY A 24 -11.08 -28.75 -10.19
C GLY A 24 -12.51 -29.13 -9.82
N GLU A 25 -13.45 -28.17 -9.87
CA GLU A 25 -14.87 -28.42 -9.63
C GLU A 25 -15.45 -29.43 -10.64
N GLY A 26 -15.09 -29.33 -11.92
CA GLY A 26 -15.50 -30.31 -12.93
C GLY A 26 -14.99 -31.74 -12.70
N ALA A 27 -14.00 -31.93 -11.82
CA ALA A 27 -13.42 -33.23 -11.46
C ALA A 27 -13.48 -33.51 -9.95
N ARG A 28 -14.34 -32.79 -9.19
CA ARG A 28 -14.39 -32.80 -7.73
C ARG A 28 -14.43 -34.20 -7.13
N GLU A 29 -15.35 -35.04 -7.57
CA GLU A 29 -15.53 -36.41 -7.05
C GLU A 29 -14.26 -37.27 -7.22
N ARG A 30 -13.59 -37.15 -8.37
CA ARG A 30 -12.35 -37.88 -8.64
C ARG A 30 -11.22 -37.39 -7.76
N LEU A 31 -11.12 -36.08 -7.56
CA LEU A 31 -10.12 -35.47 -6.71
C LEU A 31 -10.30 -35.89 -5.25
N ILE A 32 -11.53 -35.91 -4.75
CA ILE A 32 -11.84 -36.43 -3.41
C ILE A 32 -11.46 -37.91 -3.30
N ALA A 33 -11.74 -38.71 -4.33
CA ALA A 33 -11.37 -40.13 -4.36
C ALA A 33 -9.86 -40.39 -4.32
N VAL A 34 -9.02 -39.47 -4.83
CA VAL A 34 -7.54 -39.54 -4.68
C VAL A 34 -7.01 -38.84 -3.43
N GLY A 35 -7.90 -38.40 -2.52
CA GLY A 35 -7.54 -37.85 -1.21
C GLY A 35 -7.55 -36.32 -1.10
N LEU A 36 -8.17 -35.61 -2.04
CA LEU A 36 -8.43 -34.18 -1.85
C LEU A 36 -9.48 -33.98 -0.74
N GLY A 37 -9.23 -33.07 0.19
CA GLY A 37 -10.21 -32.71 1.21
C GLY A 37 -11.49 -32.17 0.57
N GLU A 38 -12.65 -32.56 1.11
CA GLU A 38 -13.97 -32.21 0.56
C GLU A 38 -14.20 -30.69 0.48
N THR A 39 -13.58 -29.92 1.39
CA THR A 39 -13.74 -28.46 1.45
C THR A 39 -12.70 -27.70 0.64
N LEU A 40 -11.62 -28.34 0.18
CA LEU A 40 -10.46 -27.61 -0.33
C LEU A 40 -10.79 -26.72 -1.55
N LEU A 41 -11.65 -27.21 -2.45
CA LEU A 41 -12.07 -26.42 -3.61
C LEU A 41 -12.92 -25.21 -3.19
N ASP A 42 -13.76 -25.38 -2.16
CA ASP A 42 -14.50 -24.27 -1.57
C ASP A 42 -13.59 -23.27 -0.87
N ASP A 43 -12.60 -23.74 -0.12
CA ASP A 43 -11.61 -22.90 0.54
C ASP A 43 -10.78 -22.12 -0.51
N LEU A 44 -10.42 -22.77 -1.62
CA LEU A 44 -9.74 -22.14 -2.75
C LEU A 44 -10.61 -21.06 -3.40
N ARG A 45 -11.92 -21.30 -3.55
CA ARG A 45 -12.88 -20.31 -4.06
C ARG A 45 -12.95 -19.08 -3.16
N VAL A 46 -13.01 -19.29 -1.85
CA VAL A 46 -13.06 -18.21 -0.86
C VAL A 46 -11.76 -17.39 -0.92
N ALA A 47 -10.60 -18.05 -0.84
CA ALA A 47 -9.31 -17.39 -0.89
C ALA A 47 -9.09 -16.61 -2.20
N LEU A 48 -9.58 -17.13 -3.33
CA LEU A 48 -9.51 -16.43 -4.61
C LEU A 48 -10.38 -15.17 -4.62
N GLY A 49 -11.58 -15.23 -4.04
CA GLY A 49 -12.45 -14.07 -3.88
C GLY A 49 -11.85 -12.99 -2.99
N GLU A 50 -11.26 -13.37 -1.86
CA GLU A 50 -10.54 -12.45 -0.97
C GLU A 50 -9.37 -11.76 -1.68
N LEU A 51 -8.57 -12.53 -2.42
CA LEU A 51 -7.44 -12.00 -3.18
C LEU A 51 -7.88 -10.98 -4.23
N GLU A 52 -8.99 -11.22 -4.92
CA GLU A 52 -9.60 -10.29 -5.88
C GLU A 52 -10.06 -9.00 -5.22
N GLN A 53 -10.76 -9.11 -4.09
CA GLN A 53 -11.25 -7.96 -3.34
C GLN A 53 -10.09 -7.07 -2.85
N VAL A 54 -9.04 -7.66 -2.28
CA VAL A 54 -7.85 -6.92 -1.86
C VAL A 54 -7.15 -6.26 -3.05
N GLY A 55 -7.09 -6.96 -4.19
CA GLY A 55 -6.55 -6.42 -5.44
C GLY A 55 -7.26 -5.14 -5.88
N GLU A 56 -8.59 -5.14 -5.86
CA GLU A 56 -9.41 -3.98 -6.24
C GLU A 56 -9.29 -2.80 -5.27
N VAL A 57 -9.20 -3.06 -3.97
CA VAL A 57 -8.94 -2.02 -2.97
C VAL A 57 -7.57 -1.36 -3.23
N ALA A 58 -6.54 -2.17 -3.52
CA ALA A 58 -5.20 -1.68 -3.78
C ALA A 58 -5.08 -0.88 -5.10
N THR A 59 -5.77 -1.28 -6.16
CA THR A 59 -5.81 -0.50 -7.43
C THR A 59 -6.57 0.81 -7.23
N THR A 60 -7.70 0.78 -6.53
CA THR A 60 -8.53 1.96 -6.25
C THR A 60 -7.81 2.95 -5.35
N SER A 61 -7.14 2.48 -4.30
CA SER A 61 -6.35 3.31 -3.39
C SER A 61 -5.22 4.03 -4.12
N ARG A 62 -4.45 3.30 -4.97
CA ARG A 62 -3.40 3.91 -5.80
C ARG A 62 -3.95 4.96 -6.76
N ARG A 63 -5.07 4.67 -7.42
CA ARG A 63 -5.72 5.61 -8.32
C ARG A 63 -6.17 6.87 -7.58
N SER A 64 -6.82 6.72 -6.44
CA SER A 64 -7.25 7.82 -5.57
C SER A 64 -6.06 8.68 -5.13
N HIS A 65 -4.96 8.06 -4.70
CA HIS A 65 -3.75 8.79 -4.32
C HIS A 65 -3.13 9.57 -5.50
N MET A 66 -3.12 9.00 -6.71
CA MET A 66 -2.67 9.71 -7.91
C MET A 66 -3.56 10.91 -8.25
N VAL A 67 -4.89 10.75 -8.13
CA VAL A 67 -5.85 11.84 -8.35
C VAL A 67 -5.63 12.96 -7.35
N ALA A 68 -5.61 12.66 -6.04
CA ALA A 68 -5.37 13.64 -4.99
C ALA A 68 -4.03 14.38 -5.16
N ARG A 69 -2.99 13.66 -5.60
CA ARG A 69 -1.69 14.27 -5.92
C ARG A 69 -1.76 15.18 -7.14
N GLY A 70 -2.56 14.83 -8.14
CA GLY A 70 -2.84 15.68 -9.30
C GLY A 70 -3.52 16.97 -8.89
N GLU A 71 -4.61 16.88 -8.11
CA GLU A 71 -5.36 18.03 -7.59
C GLU A 71 -4.47 18.94 -6.73
N LEU A 72 -3.65 18.39 -5.84
CA LEU A 72 -2.72 19.18 -5.04
C LEU A 72 -1.68 19.93 -5.90
N ARG A 73 -1.25 19.31 -7.01
CA ARG A 73 -0.33 19.95 -7.94
C ARG A 73 -0.98 21.11 -8.68
N GLU A 74 -2.21 20.91 -9.15
CA GLU A 74 -3.01 21.95 -9.80
C GLU A 74 -3.26 23.14 -8.86
N LEU A 75 -3.62 22.87 -7.60
CA LEU A 75 -3.76 23.90 -6.57
C LEU A 75 -2.44 24.65 -6.31
N GLY A 76 -1.32 23.94 -6.26
CA GLY A 76 0.01 24.54 -6.09
C GLY A 76 0.39 25.46 -7.27
N ASP A 77 0.10 25.03 -8.49
CA ASP A 77 0.33 25.84 -9.70
C ASP A 77 -0.57 27.08 -9.72
N ALA A 78 -1.85 26.95 -9.32
CA ALA A 78 -2.78 28.07 -9.20
C ALA A 78 -2.36 29.09 -8.14
N LEU A 79 -1.92 28.63 -6.96
CA LEU A 79 -1.38 29.50 -5.90
C LEU A 79 -0.13 30.24 -6.37
N THR A 80 0.78 29.53 -7.05
CA THR A 80 2.00 30.13 -7.61
C THR A 80 1.65 31.26 -8.58
N GLU A 81 0.63 31.07 -9.43
CA GLU A 81 0.19 32.10 -10.36
C GLU A 81 -0.44 33.30 -9.65
N GLN A 82 -1.25 33.07 -8.61
CA GLN A 82 -1.79 34.16 -7.78
C GLN A 82 -0.70 34.97 -7.08
N VAL A 83 0.32 34.31 -6.53
CA VAL A 83 1.48 34.96 -5.91
C VAL A 83 2.24 35.80 -6.94
N ARG A 84 2.41 35.31 -8.18
CA ARG A 84 3.04 36.07 -9.28
C ARG A 84 2.23 37.31 -9.67
N LEU A 85 0.90 37.20 -9.74
CA LEU A 85 0.03 38.34 -10.01
C LEU A 85 0.16 39.39 -8.90
N LEU A 86 0.18 38.95 -7.64
CA LEU A 86 0.39 39.83 -6.49
C LEU A 86 1.78 40.50 -6.53
N ASP A 87 2.83 39.75 -6.86
CA ASP A 87 4.19 40.27 -7.05
C ASP A 87 4.21 41.36 -8.14
N GLY A 88 3.54 41.11 -9.26
CA GLY A 88 3.36 42.08 -10.33
C GLY A 88 2.67 43.37 -9.87
N LEU A 89 1.61 43.26 -9.06
CA LEU A 89 0.86 44.40 -8.54
C LEU A 89 1.65 45.21 -7.50
N GLN A 90 2.47 44.56 -6.67
CA GLN A 90 3.30 45.24 -5.66
C GLN A 90 4.56 45.88 -6.26
N ARG A 91 5.02 45.40 -7.43
CA ARG A 91 6.26 45.85 -8.08
C ARG A 91 6.41 47.38 -8.22
N PRO A 92 5.37 48.17 -8.56
CA PRO A 92 5.48 49.63 -8.61
C PRO A 92 5.73 50.28 -7.24
N ARG A 93 5.09 49.76 -6.18
CA ARG A 93 5.24 50.26 -4.81
C ARG A 93 6.62 49.91 -4.25
N LEU A 94 7.06 48.67 -4.46
CA LEU A 94 8.39 48.19 -4.06
C LEU A 94 9.53 48.96 -4.76
N ARG A 95 9.31 49.51 -5.97
CA ARG A 95 10.30 50.39 -6.63
C ARG A 95 10.46 51.74 -5.95
N GLN A 96 9.44 52.22 -5.25
CA GLN A 96 9.46 53.52 -4.58
C GLN A 96 10.06 53.42 -3.17
N GLU A 97 10.04 52.22 -2.57
CA GLU A 97 10.53 51.94 -1.22
C GLU A 97 11.61 50.84 -1.22
N PRO A 98 12.90 51.20 -1.36
CA PRO A 98 13.98 50.22 -1.48
C PRO A 98 14.12 49.28 -0.26
N GLY A 99 13.86 49.77 0.96
CA GLY A 99 13.89 48.92 2.16
C GLY A 99 12.77 47.85 2.19
N LEU A 100 11.60 48.16 1.61
CA LEU A 100 10.47 47.23 1.50
C LEU A 100 10.76 46.16 0.44
N ARG A 101 11.43 46.54 -0.65
CA ARG A 101 11.90 45.62 -1.69
C ARG A 101 12.89 44.58 -1.16
N ASP A 102 13.89 44.99 -0.39
CA ASP A 102 14.88 44.06 0.17
C ASP A 102 14.26 43.05 1.15
N THR A 103 13.21 43.48 1.86
CA THR A 103 12.44 42.61 2.76
C THR A 103 11.60 41.61 1.95
N TRP A 104 10.95 42.08 0.89
CA TRP A 104 10.18 41.24 -0.04
C TRP A 104 11.06 40.22 -0.78
N GLU A 105 12.25 40.60 -1.22
CA GLU A 105 13.22 39.71 -1.87
C GLU A 105 13.73 38.59 -0.93
N ARG A 106 13.81 38.87 0.38
CA ARG A 106 14.13 37.84 1.38
C ARG A 106 12.99 36.85 1.59
N ILE A 107 11.74 37.33 1.66
CA ILE A 107 10.56 36.47 1.86
C ILE A 107 10.38 35.49 0.69
N ARG A 108 10.49 35.97 -0.57
CA ARG A 108 10.37 35.11 -1.77
C ARG A 108 11.48 34.06 -1.91
N THR A 109 12.64 34.28 -1.27
CA THR A 109 13.81 33.39 -1.39
C THR A 109 13.75 32.23 -0.40
N LEU A 110 12.90 32.31 0.63
CA LEU A 110 12.67 31.23 1.58
C LEU A 110 11.86 30.05 0.99
N GLU A 111 11.30 30.20 -0.21
CA GLU A 111 10.60 29.14 -0.95
C GLU A 111 11.55 28.24 -1.74
N GLY A 112 12.47 27.56 -1.04
CA GLY A 112 13.08 26.33 -1.55
C GLY A 112 12.28 25.13 -1.03
N PRO A 113 12.00 24.08 -1.83
CA PRO A 113 11.26 22.93 -1.33
C PRO A 113 12.02 22.33 -0.16
N THR A 114 11.45 22.41 1.04
CA THR A 114 11.87 21.56 2.14
C THR A 114 11.60 20.15 1.67
N ARG A 115 12.68 19.46 1.28
CA ARG A 115 12.66 18.03 0.98
C ARG A 115 12.10 17.39 2.24
N ALA A 116 10.81 17.08 2.24
CA ALA A 116 10.20 16.28 3.28
C ALA A 116 11.09 15.04 3.37
N SER A 117 11.85 14.95 4.46
CA SER A 117 12.52 13.73 4.84
C SER A 117 11.47 12.63 4.67
N ARG A 118 11.83 11.54 4.00
CA ARG A 118 11.04 10.31 4.01
C ARG A 118 11.11 9.73 5.42
N SER A 119 10.60 10.46 6.40
CA SER A 119 10.03 9.89 7.60
C SER A 119 8.83 9.14 7.07
N ARG A 120 9.00 7.82 6.95
CA ARG A 120 7.90 6.87 6.86
C ARG A 120 6.88 7.31 7.91
N SER A 121 5.82 8.00 7.48
CA SER A 121 4.64 8.20 8.32
C SER A 121 4.15 6.80 8.59
N ALA A 122 4.54 6.28 9.76
CA ALA A 122 3.74 5.30 10.45
C ALA A 122 2.36 5.94 10.54
N VAL A 123 1.42 5.38 9.80
CA VAL A 123 0.00 5.56 10.06
C VAL A 123 -0.16 5.30 11.57
N PRO A 124 -0.78 6.20 12.35
CA PRO A 124 -1.09 5.88 13.72
C PRO A 124 -1.98 4.64 13.70
N ASP A 125 -1.52 3.57 14.34
CA ASP A 125 -2.34 2.41 14.63
C ASP A 125 -3.65 2.93 15.22
N PRO A 126 -4.83 2.60 14.66
CA PRO A 126 -6.04 2.71 15.44
C PRO A 126 -5.85 1.75 16.61
N GLU A 127 -5.74 2.31 17.82
CA GLU A 127 -5.66 1.57 19.07
C GLU A 127 -6.65 0.41 19.05
N GLY A 128 -6.13 -0.81 19.18
CA GLY A 128 -6.94 -2.02 19.18
C GLY A 128 -6.28 -3.28 18.63
N SER A 129 -4.98 -3.31 18.31
CA SER A 129 -4.27 -4.58 18.20
C SER A 129 -3.74 -4.96 19.58
N VAL A 130 -4.60 -5.60 20.38
CA VAL A 130 -4.14 -6.41 21.50
C VAL A 130 -3.22 -7.47 20.90
N THR A 131 -1.93 -7.31 21.14
CA THR A 131 -0.90 -8.33 21.02
C THR A 131 -1.36 -9.59 21.75
N THR A 132 -1.98 -10.52 21.03
CA THR A 132 -2.07 -11.93 21.41
C THR A 132 -0.77 -12.62 21.01
N ASP A 133 0.36 -12.10 21.49
CA ASP A 133 1.61 -12.86 21.59
C ASP A 133 1.58 -13.66 22.90
N ARG A 134 0.67 -14.63 22.98
CA ARG A 134 0.72 -15.70 23.99
C ARG A 134 -0.23 -16.84 23.67
N LEU A 135 0.10 -17.68 22.70
CA LEU A 135 -0.37 -19.07 22.68
C LEU A 135 0.45 -19.90 21.68
N LEU A 136 1.74 -20.08 22.00
CA LEU A 136 2.43 -21.31 21.64
C LEU A 136 2.32 -22.23 22.87
N PRO A 137 1.76 -23.45 22.76
CA PRO A 137 1.77 -24.37 23.88
C PRO A 137 3.23 -24.79 24.17
N PRO A 138 3.65 -24.91 25.45
CA PRO A 138 4.94 -25.50 25.75
C PRO A 138 4.90 -26.97 25.32
N THR A 139 5.74 -27.34 24.37
CA THR A 139 6.10 -28.74 24.12
C THR A 139 6.69 -29.32 25.41
N PRO A 140 6.17 -30.44 25.96
CA PRO A 140 6.88 -31.12 27.02
C PRO A 140 8.19 -31.68 26.44
N ALA A 141 9.32 -31.20 26.96
CA ALA A 141 10.62 -31.80 26.71
C ALA A 141 10.63 -33.20 27.33
N VAL A 142 10.47 -34.20 26.47
CA VAL A 142 10.70 -35.60 26.80
C VAL A 142 12.08 -35.96 26.25
N ASP A 143 12.92 -36.41 27.18
CA ASP A 143 14.14 -37.21 27.05
C ASP A 143 15.53 -36.55 27.14
N ALA A 144 16.33 -37.23 27.98
CA ALA A 144 17.79 -37.34 27.99
C ALA A 144 18.59 -36.35 28.85
N GLU A 145 18.42 -36.43 30.17
CA GLU A 145 19.49 -36.11 31.12
C GLU A 145 19.73 -37.28 32.09
N GLU A 146 20.16 -38.42 31.53
CA GLU A 146 20.94 -39.39 32.29
C GLU A 146 22.33 -39.49 31.65
N ARG A 147 23.34 -39.03 32.41
CA ARG A 147 24.78 -39.41 32.43
C ARG A 147 25.74 -38.24 32.29
N ARG A 148 26.20 -37.80 33.47
CA ARG A 148 27.59 -37.49 33.93
C ARG A 148 27.44 -36.38 34.98
N ALA A 149 27.84 -36.47 36.24
CA ALA A 149 28.74 -37.38 36.93
C ALA A 149 28.60 -37.14 38.45
N SER A 150 28.38 -38.20 39.23
CA SER A 150 28.95 -38.50 40.58
C SER A 150 28.15 -39.60 41.24
#